data_AF-A0A412IRD7-F1
#
_entry.id   AF-A0A412IRD7-F1
#
_cell.length_a   1.000
_cell.length_b   1.000
_cell.length_c   1.000
_cell.angle_alpha   90.00
_cell.angle_beta   90.00
_cell.angle_gamma   90.00
#
_symmetry.space_group_name_H-M   'P 1'
#
loop_
_entity.id
_entity.type
_entity.pdbx_description
1 polymer ?
#
loop_
_entity_poly.entity_id
_entity_poly.type
_entity_poly.pdbx_seq_one_letter_code
_entity_poly.pdbx_strand_id
1 'polypeptide(L)'
;MYNIVCLISVIVRQFFMANPFEDAAIEVPLGPIFFNMITGAMLVPTTYMVVGIFYKRRSSPAVGSMLFLIFYLVHNGLLVLMSKAEFNKIIIGIILVAYIAFLTISKKIVMRMTCSI
;
A
#
# COMPACT_ATOMS: atom_id res chain seq x y z
N MET A 1 -14.13 7.98 16.89
CA MET A 1 -13.50 8.05 15.55
C MET A 1 -12.62 6.85 15.22
N TYR A 2 -11.65 6.48 16.06
CA TYR A 2 -10.70 5.38 15.75
C TYR A 2 -11.38 4.05 15.35
N ASN A 3 -12.35 3.57 16.12
CA ASN A 3 -13.05 2.30 15.83
C ASN A 3 -13.81 2.34 14.50
N ILE A 4 -14.36 3.51 14.11
CA ILE A 4 -15.06 3.70 12.85
C ILE A 4 -14.08 3.61 11.68
N VAL A 5 -12.93 4.31 11.78
CA VAL A 5 -11.86 4.27 10.76
C VAL A 5 -11.28 2.86 10.64
N CYS A 6 -11.14 2.14 11.75
CA CYS A 6 -10.68 0.76 11.78
C CYS A 6 -11.67 -0.17 11.04
N LEU A 7 -12.96 -0.07 11.35
CA LEU A 7 -14.01 -0.86 10.69
C LEU A 7 -14.05 -0.59 9.18
N ILE A 8 -14.03 0.69 8.78
CA ILE A 8 -13.99 1.08 7.36
C ILE A 8 -12.74 0.50 6.69
N SER A 9 -11.59 0.56 7.37
CA SER A 9 -10.35 0.01 6.83
C SER A 9 -10.43 -1.50 6.62
N VAL A 10 -11.08 -2.25 7.50
CA VAL A 10 -11.28 -3.70 7.32
C VAL A 10 -12.21 -3.98 6.15
N ILE A 11 -13.35 -3.28 6.08
CA ILE A 11 -14.34 -3.47 5.00
C ILE A 11 -13.74 -3.16 3.63
N VAL A 12 -13.07 -2.01 3.48
CA VAL A 12 -12.44 -1.61 2.22
C VAL A 12 -11.40 -2.64 1.78
N ARG A 13 -10.62 -3.18 2.72
CA ARG A 13 -9.58 -4.16 2.41
C ARG A 13 -10.11 -5.53 2.04
N GLN A 14 -11.25 -5.93 2.60
CA GLN A 14 -11.83 -7.25 2.33
C GLN A 14 -12.72 -7.27 1.08
N PHE A 15 -13.46 -6.19 0.81
CA PHE A 15 -14.52 -6.21 -0.21
C PHE A 15 -14.23 -5.34 -1.44
N PHE A 16 -13.35 -4.34 -1.33
CA PHE A 16 -13.10 -3.38 -2.42
C PHE A 16 -11.70 -3.51 -3.05
N MET A 17 -10.87 -4.42 -2.54
CA MET A 17 -9.54 -4.68 -3.08
C MET A 17 -9.64 -5.66 -4.25
N ALA A 18 -9.29 -5.20 -5.44
CA ALA A 18 -9.09 -6.09 -6.58
C ALA A 18 -7.93 -7.05 -6.29
N ASN A 19 -8.11 -8.33 -6.63
CA ASN A 19 -7.06 -9.32 -6.59
C ASN A 19 -6.08 -9.07 -7.74
N PRO A 20 -4.83 -8.71 -7.46
CA PRO A 20 -3.87 -8.43 -8.52
C PRO A 20 -3.57 -9.67 -9.37
N PHE A 21 -3.82 -10.89 -8.92
CA PHE A 21 -3.47 -12.10 -9.68
C PHE A 21 -4.64 -12.68 -10.49
N GLU A 22 -5.86 -12.18 -10.33
CA GLU A 22 -7.06 -12.76 -10.95
C GLU A 22 -7.13 -12.51 -12.46
N ASP A 23 -6.69 -11.33 -12.90
CA ASP A 23 -6.62 -10.95 -14.33
C ASP A 23 -5.18 -11.03 -14.90
N ALA A 24 -4.23 -11.57 -14.14
CA ALA A 24 -2.85 -11.68 -14.60
C ALA A 24 -2.74 -12.75 -15.69
N ALA A 25 -2.14 -12.45 -16.84
CA ALA A 25 -1.84 -13.43 -17.89
C ALA A 25 -0.77 -14.47 -17.47
N ILE A 26 -0.25 -14.37 -16.25
CA ILE A 26 0.75 -15.27 -15.69
C ILE A 26 0.08 -16.37 -14.89
N GLU A 27 0.32 -17.62 -15.30
CA GLU A 27 -0.03 -18.77 -14.47
C GLU A 27 0.86 -18.80 -13.21
N VAL A 28 0.22 -18.64 -12.06
CA VAL A 28 0.85 -18.77 -10.75
C VAL A 28 0.74 -20.21 -10.24
N PRO A 29 1.83 -20.84 -9.78
CA PRO A 29 1.91 -22.30 -9.54
C PRO A 29 1.03 -22.87 -8.41
N LEU A 30 0.16 -22.05 -7.79
CA LEU A 30 -0.81 -22.44 -6.75
C LEU A 30 -2.15 -21.70 -6.89
N GLY A 31 -2.38 -21.08 -8.06
CA GLY A 31 -3.57 -20.29 -8.36
C GLY A 31 -3.55 -18.86 -7.77
N PRO A 32 -4.41 -17.97 -8.31
CA PRO A 32 -4.41 -16.55 -7.97
C PRO A 32 -4.83 -16.26 -6.53
N ILE A 33 -5.68 -17.10 -5.94
CA ILE A 33 -6.17 -16.95 -4.56
C ILE A 33 -5.03 -17.13 -3.55
N PHE A 34 -4.19 -18.15 -3.74
CA PHE A 34 -3.08 -18.44 -2.83
C PHE A 34 -2.04 -17.31 -2.83
N PHE A 35 -1.67 -16.82 -4.02
CA PHE A 35 -0.75 -15.70 -4.15
C PHE A 35 -1.34 -14.41 -3.59
N ASN A 36 -2.62 -14.12 -3.81
CA ASN A 36 -3.28 -12.97 -3.20
C ASN A 36 -3.23 -13.00 -1.67
N MET A 37 -3.39 -14.17 -1.06
CA MET A 37 -3.30 -14.32 0.40
C MET A 37 -1.89 -14.00 0.92
N ILE A 38 -0.84 -14.53 0.29
CA ILE A 38 0.55 -14.24 0.67
C ILE A 38 0.87 -12.77 0.46
N THR A 39 0.51 -12.23 -0.69
CA THR A 39 0.75 -10.82 -1.02
C THR A 39 -0.01 -9.91 -0.05
N GLY A 40 -1.26 -10.22 0.29
CA GLY A 40 -2.03 -9.50 1.30
C GLY A 40 -1.37 -9.53 2.68
N ALA A 41 -0.83 -10.69 3.09
CA ALA A 41 -0.10 -10.84 4.35
C ALA A 41 1.20 -10.03 4.37
N MET A 42 1.90 -9.91 3.24
CA MET A 42 3.12 -9.09 3.08
C MET A 42 2.82 -7.59 2.90
N LEU A 43 1.66 -7.24 2.36
CA LEU A 43 1.28 -5.85 2.09
C LEU A 43 1.03 -5.07 3.39
N VAL A 44 0.45 -5.73 4.39
CA VAL A 44 0.17 -5.15 5.70
C VAL A 44 1.43 -4.65 6.42
N PRO A 45 2.45 -5.47 6.69
CA PRO A 45 3.67 -5.02 7.36
C PRO A 45 4.42 -3.97 6.54
N THR A 46 4.49 -4.15 5.21
CA THR A 46 5.09 -3.15 4.31
C THR A 46 4.41 -1.79 4.43
N THR A 47 3.08 -1.77 4.42
CA THR A 47 2.31 -0.53 4.59
C THR A 47 2.56 0.11 5.95
N TYR A 48 2.66 -0.68 7.03
CA TYR A 48 3.00 -0.16 8.35
C TYR A 48 4.39 0.48 8.39
N MET A 49 5.38 -0.11 7.72
CA MET A 49 6.73 0.47 7.64
C MET A 49 6.70 1.83 6.93
N VAL A 50 6.00 1.92 5.80
CA VAL A 50 5.89 3.17 5.04
C VAL A 50 5.17 4.25 5.85
N VAL A 51 4.04 3.92 6.48
CA VAL A 51 3.31 4.88 7.35
C VAL A 51 4.18 5.35 8.51
N GLY A 52 5.03 4.47 9.06
CA GLY A 52 5.97 4.81 10.12
C GLY A 52 7.00 5.89 9.75
N ILE A 53 7.22 6.14 8.45
CA ILE A 53 8.06 7.25 7.96
C ILE A 53 7.40 8.60 8.22
N PHE A 54 6.07 8.66 8.15
CA PHE A 54 5.29 9.90 8.19
C PHE A 54 4.60 10.15 9.53
N TYR A 55 4.40 9.09 10.33
CA TYR A 55 3.56 9.16 11.51
C TYR A 55 4.21 8.47 12.71
N LYS A 56 4.33 9.21 13.82
CA LYS A 56 4.83 8.67 15.10
C LYS A 56 3.73 7.87 15.79
N ARG A 57 4.03 6.60 16.07
CA ARG A 57 3.13 5.67 16.76
C ARG A 57 2.62 6.28 18.08
N ARG A 58 1.32 6.13 18.35
CA ARG A 58 0.58 6.61 19.54
C ARG A 58 0.32 8.12 19.64
N SER A 59 0.64 8.94 18.64
CA SER A 59 0.32 10.38 18.67
C SER A 59 -1.17 10.68 18.43
N SER A 60 -1.77 10.15 17.37
CA SER A 60 -3.21 10.18 17.06
C SER A 60 -3.67 8.89 16.34
N PRO A 61 -4.26 7.92 17.05
CA PRO A 61 -4.59 6.60 16.49
C PRO A 61 -5.49 6.63 15.24
N ALA A 62 -6.40 7.60 15.16
CA ALA A 62 -7.30 7.78 14.02
C ALA A 62 -6.53 8.21 12.76
N VAL A 63 -5.59 9.15 12.89
CA VAL A 63 -4.75 9.63 11.77
C VAL A 63 -3.85 8.51 11.26
N GLY A 64 -3.24 7.74 12.16
CA GLY A 64 -2.41 6.60 11.77
C GLY A 64 -3.19 5.53 11.00
N SER A 65 -4.43 5.26 11.40
CA SER A 65 -5.30 4.29 10.71
C SER A 65 -5.74 4.78 9.33
N MET A 66 -6.04 6.07 9.20
CA MET A 66 -6.40 6.67 7.92
C MET A 66 -5.20 6.68 6.94
N LEU A 67 -4.00 7.06 7.42
CA LEU A 67 -2.78 6.99 6.62
C LEU A 67 -2.49 5.56 6.17
N PHE A 68 -2.66 4.58 7.06
CA PHE A 68 -2.52 3.18 6.72
C PHE A 68 -3.47 2.76 5.60
N LEU A 69 -4.75 3.13 5.68
CA LEU A 69 -5.72 2.80 4.63
C LEU A 69 -5.31 3.41 3.27
N ILE A 70 -4.90 4.68 3.26
CA ILE A 70 -4.47 5.37 2.03
C ILE A 70 -3.25 4.67 1.42
N PHE A 71 -2.21 4.42 2.19
CA PHE A 71 -1.02 3.74 1.67
C PHE A 71 -1.32 2.29 1.28
N TYR A 72 -2.21 1.59 2.00
CA TYR A 72 -2.62 0.24 1.63
C TYR A 72 -3.32 0.22 0.26
N LEU A 73 -4.20 1.19 0.00
CA LEU A 73 -4.85 1.39 -1.30
C LEU A 73 -3.81 1.66 -2.40
N VAL A 74 -2.83 2.51 -2.14
CA VAL A 74 -1.73 2.78 -3.08
C VAL A 74 -0.93 1.52 -3.36
N HIS A 75 -0.52 0.77 -2.33
CA HIS A 75 0.25 -0.47 -2.53
C HIS A 75 -0.54 -1.53 -3.31
N ASN A 76 -1.83 -1.71 -3.02
CA ASN A 76 -2.66 -2.64 -3.78
C ASN A 76 -2.85 -2.18 -5.22
N GLY A 77 -3.11 -0.89 -5.45
CA GLY A 77 -3.20 -0.31 -6.78
C GLY A 77 -1.92 -0.48 -7.59
N LEU A 78 -0.75 -0.31 -6.96
CA LEU A 78 0.55 -0.57 -7.60
C LEU A 78 0.71 -2.05 -7.99
N LEU A 79 0.31 -2.98 -7.13
CA LEU A 79 0.35 -4.41 -7.45
C LEU A 79 -0.58 -4.77 -8.62
N VAL A 80 -1.78 -4.21 -8.66
CA VAL A 80 -2.71 -4.39 -9.78
C VAL A 80 -2.11 -3.81 -11.07
N LEU A 81 -1.46 -2.66 -11.03
CA LEU A 81 -0.75 -2.09 -12.18
C LEU A 81 0.39 -2.98 -12.65
N MET A 82 1.18 -3.53 -11.73
CA MET A 82 2.25 -4.49 -12.05
C MET A 82 1.70 -5.75 -12.69
N SER A 83 0.55 -6.23 -12.23
CA SER A 83 -0.14 -7.39 -12.81
C SER A 83 -0.65 -7.13 -14.22
N LYS A 84 -1.31 -5.98 -14.45
CA LYS A 84 -1.76 -5.57 -15.79
C LYS A 84 -0.60 -5.38 -16.78
N ALA A 85 0.59 -5.09 -16.26
CA ALA A 85 1.83 -5.04 -17.03
C ALA A 85 2.52 -6.41 -17.19
N GLU A 86 1.81 -7.51 -16.89
CA GLU A 86 2.30 -8.90 -16.94
C GLU A 86 3.61 -9.08 -16.18
N PHE A 87 3.76 -8.37 -15.06
CA PHE A 87 4.97 -8.34 -14.26
C PHE A 87 6.26 -8.13 -15.07
N ASN A 88 6.19 -7.33 -16.14
CA ASN A 88 7.36 -6.98 -16.94
C ASN A 88 8.41 -6.28 -16.06
N LYS A 89 9.61 -6.88 -15.99
CA LYS A 89 10.71 -6.44 -15.11
C LYS A 89 11.08 -4.96 -15.31
N ILE A 90 11.02 -4.47 -16.55
CA ILE A 90 11.37 -3.08 -16.88
C ILE A 90 10.29 -2.14 -16.32
N ILE A 91 9.02 -2.46 -16.55
CA ILE A 91 7.88 -1.64 -16.09
C ILE A 91 7.82 -1.65 -14.55
N ILE A 92 8.00 -2.80 -13.91
CA ILE A 92 8.12 -2.90 -12.45
C ILE A 92 9.24 -2.00 -11.94
N GLY A 93 10.42 -2.04 -12.58
CA GLY A 93 11.55 -1.17 -12.23
C GLY A 93 11.18 0.31 -12.25
N ILE A 94 10.51 0.76 -13.32
CA ILE A 94 10.05 2.16 -13.46
C ILE A 94 9.05 2.52 -12.35
N ILE A 95 8.07 1.65 -12.09
CA ILE A 95 7.06 1.86 -11.04
C ILE A 95 7.72 1.97 -9.67
N LEU A 96 8.69 1.10 -9.35
CA LEU A 96 9.41 1.13 -8.07
C LEU A 96 10.24 2.41 -7.91
N VAL A 97 10.96 2.84 -8.95
CA VAL A 97 11.74 4.08 -8.92
C VAL A 97 10.82 5.29 -8.71
N ALA A 98 9.71 5.35 -9.45
CA ALA A 98 8.73 6.43 -9.30
C ALA A 98 8.11 6.45 -7.88
N TYR A 99 7.82 5.27 -7.31
CA TYR A 99 7.28 5.16 -5.96
C TYR A 99 8.28 5.61 -4.89
N ILE A 100 9.55 5.21 -4.99
CA ILE A 100 10.60 5.65 -4.05
C ILE A 100 10.82 7.17 -4.17
N ALA A 101 10.82 7.72 -5.39
CA ALA A 101 10.91 9.16 -5.61
C ALA A 101 9.72 9.90 -4.95
N PHE A 102 8.50 9.38 -5.11
CA PHE A 102 7.31 9.94 -4.46
C PHE A 102 7.44 9.92 -2.92
N LEU A 103 7.89 8.81 -2.34
CA LEU A 103 8.07 8.70 -0.88
C LEU A 103 9.12 9.67 -0.35
N THR A 104 10.25 9.83 -1.04
CA THR A 104 11.33 10.75 -0.62
C THR A 104 10.89 12.21 -0.71
N ILE A 105 10.18 12.60 -1.77
CA ILE A 105 9.61 13.94 -1.93
C ILE A 105 8.57 14.20 -0.84
N SER A 106 7.63 13.26 -0.65
CA SER A 106 6.59 13.37 0.37
C SER A 106 7.20 13.53 1.76
N LYS A 107 8.22 12.73 2.09
CA LYS A 107 8.92 12.83 3.38
C LYS A 107 9.55 14.21 3.56
N LYS A 108 10.21 14.73 2.52
CA LYS A 108 10.84 16.06 2.55
C LYS A 108 9.82 17.18 2.76
N ILE A 109 8.65 17.09 2.13
CA ILE A 109 7.54 18.05 2.31
C ILE A 109 7.03 17.99 3.75
N VAL A 110 6.75 16.79 4.28
CA VAL A 110 6.26 16.62 5.65
C VAL A 110 7.27 17.15 6.67
N MET A 111 8.57 16.84 6.52
CA MET A 111 9.61 17.38 7.40
C MET A 111 9.68 18.91 7.37
N ARG A 112 9.51 19.54 6.20
CA ARG A 112 9.49 21.02 6.10
C ARG A 112 8.32 21.64 6.85
N MET A 113 7.13 21.04 6.79
CA MET A 113 5.95 21.54 7.51
C MET A 113 6.08 21.38 9.03
N THR A 114 6.78 20.35 9.50
CA THR A 114 6.98 20.12 10.94
C THR A 114 8.13 20.93 11.55
N CYS A 115 9.10 21.38 10.74
CA CYS A 115 10.21 22.23 11.20
C CYS A 115 9.93 23.73 11.07
N SER A 116 8.79 24.13 10.49
CA SER A 116 8.36 25.53 10.39
C SER A 116 7.43 25.96 11.53
N ILE A 117 7.41 25.22 12.63
CA ILE A 117 6.72 25.52 13.90
C ILE A 117 7.79 25.56 14.99
#